data_AF-A0A2R7NJB8-F1
#
_entry.id   AF-A0A2R7NJB8-F1
#
_cell.length_a   1.000
_cell.length_b   1.000
_cell.length_c   1.000
_cell.angle_alpha   90.00
_cell.angle_beta   90.00
_cell.angle_gamma   90.00
#
_symmetry.space_group_name_H-M   'P 1'
#
loop_
_entity.id
_entity.type
_entity.pdbx_description
1 polymer ?
#
loop_
_entity_poly.entity_id
_entity_poly.type
_entity_poly.pdbx_seq_one_letter_code
_entity_poly.pdbx_strand_id
1 'polypeptide(L)'
;DIEISTPMIALATGGKESSLKGKEAVREYWRKALDKFPDLHFDLIHSTAGVDSVALFYKSIMDKHTVEVMFFNEDGKISRMYAHYD
;
A
#
# COMPACT_ATOMS: atom_id res chain seq x y z
N ASP A 1 -13.50 -5.40 -5.62
CA ASP A 1 -12.45 -6.06 -4.82
C ASP A 1 -11.19 -5.21 -4.85
N ILE A 2 -10.10 -5.59 -4.19
CA ILE A 2 -8.84 -4.81 -4.16
C ILE A 2 -7.65 -5.63 -4.68
N GLU A 3 -6.75 -4.96 -5.40
CA GLU A 3 -5.41 -5.46 -5.72
C GLU A 3 -4.36 -4.44 -5.24
N ILE A 4 -3.35 -4.90 -4.51
CA ILE A 4 -2.22 -4.06 -4.09
C ILE A 4 -0.94 -4.58 -4.73
N SER A 5 -0.05 -3.68 -5.15
CA SER A 5 1.29 -4.03 -5.61
C SER A 5 2.32 -3.21 -4.85
N THR A 6 3.33 -3.89 -4.30
CA THR A 6 4.35 -3.25 -3.47
C THR A 6 5.68 -4.02 -3.59
N PRO A 7 6.82 -3.32 -3.64
CA PRO A 7 8.16 -3.92 -3.51
C PRO A 7 8.29 -4.83 -2.28
N MET A 8 7.55 -4.56 -1.20
CA MET A 8 7.59 -5.36 0.02
C MET A 8 6.96 -6.75 -0.14
N ILE A 9 5.95 -6.92 -1.01
CA ILE A 9 5.42 -8.26 -1.36
C ILE A 9 6.46 -9.02 -2.18
N ALA A 10 7.10 -8.36 -3.15
CA ALA A 10 8.19 -8.96 -3.92
C ALA A 10 9.33 -9.42 -3.02
N LEU A 11 9.74 -8.60 -2.06
CA LEU A 11 10.78 -8.97 -1.09
C LEU A 11 10.34 -10.16 -0.21
N ALA A 12 9.10 -10.15 0.29
CA ALA A 12 8.59 -11.19 1.17
C ALA A 12 8.42 -12.55 0.48
N THR A 13 8.18 -12.57 -0.84
CA THR A 13 7.98 -13.80 -1.62
C THR A 13 9.23 -14.27 -2.37
N GLY A 14 10.35 -13.54 -2.25
CA GLY A 14 11.56 -13.83 -3.02
C GLY A 14 11.38 -13.58 -4.53
N GLY A 15 10.57 -12.58 -4.89
CA GLY A 15 10.32 -12.14 -6.26
C GLY A 15 9.29 -12.95 -7.03
N LYS A 16 8.63 -13.93 -6.39
CA LYS A 16 7.61 -14.78 -7.06
C LYS A 16 6.30 -14.03 -7.31
N GLU A 17 5.95 -13.12 -6.42
CA GLU A 17 4.75 -12.29 -6.53
C GLU A 17 5.10 -10.86 -6.18
N SER A 18 4.52 -9.89 -6.88
CA SER A 18 4.65 -8.46 -6.57
C SER A 18 3.32 -7.83 -6.15
N SER A 19 2.24 -8.62 -6.14
CA SER A 19 0.87 -8.16 -5.91
C SER A 19 0.04 -9.16 -5.14
N LEU A 20 -0.91 -8.66 -4.35
CA LEU A 20 -1.96 -9.46 -3.70
C LEU A 20 -3.33 -9.01 -4.21
N LYS A 21 -4.20 -9.99 -4.47
CA LYS A 21 -5.58 -9.76 -4.92
C LYS A 21 -6.56 -10.27 -3.87
N GLY A 22 -7.63 -9.51 -3.67
CA GLY A 22 -8.69 -9.87 -2.74
C GLY A 22 -8.47 -9.31 -1.35
N LYS A 23 -9.57 -8.84 -0.74
CA LYS A 23 -9.54 -8.29 0.63
C LYS A 23 -8.98 -9.27 1.67
N GLU A 24 -9.17 -10.58 1.49
CA GLU A 24 -8.67 -11.58 2.44
C GLU A 24 -7.15 -11.65 2.44
N ALA A 25 -6.53 -11.80 1.27
CA ALA A 25 -5.08 -11.83 1.13
C ALA A 25 -4.43 -10.51 1.60
N VAL A 26 -5.03 -9.38 1.22
CA VAL A 26 -4.57 -8.04 1.66
C VAL A 26 -4.70 -7.87 3.17
N ARG A 27 -5.81 -8.31 3.77
CA ARG A 27 -6.01 -8.23 5.23
C ARG A 27 -4.98 -9.05 5.97
N GLU A 28 -4.71 -10.28 5.52
CA GLU A 28 -3.73 -11.15 6.17
C GLU A 28 -2.31 -10.56 6.09
N TYR A 29 -1.97 -9.96 4.95
CA TYR A 29 -0.69 -9.26 4.77
C TYR A 29 -0.55 -8.07 5.74
N TRP A 30 -1.54 -7.19 5.82
CA TRP A 30 -1.51 -6.05 6.74
C TRP A 30 -1.57 -6.46 8.21
N ARG A 31 -2.31 -7.52 8.56
CA ARG A 31 -2.34 -8.07 9.92
C ARG A 31 -0.95 -8.46 10.39
N LYS A 32 -0.19 -9.20 9.58
CA LYS A 32 1.21 -9.57 9.88
C LYS A 32 2.11 -8.35 10.05
N ALA A 33 1.89 -7.29 9.27
CA ALA A 33 2.65 -6.05 9.40
C ALA A 33 2.33 -5.34 10.73
N LEU A 34 1.06 -5.23 11.10
CA LEU A 34 0.61 -4.63 12.37
C LEU A 34 1.07 -5.43 13.59
N ASP A 35 1.01 -6.77 13.52
CA ASP A 35 1.52 -7.64 14.60
C ASP A 35 3.05 -7.47 14.78
N LYS A 36 3.78 -7.26 13.68
CA LYS A 36 5.24 -7.08 13.70
C LYS A 36 5.66 -5.67 14.13
N PHE A 37 4.86 -4.66 13.80
CA PHE A 37 5.12 -3.25 14.07
C PHE A 37 3.91 -2.66 14.83
N PRO A 38 3.76 -2.93 16.14
CA PRO A 38 2.60 -2.48 16.92
C PRO A 38 2.50 -0.95 17.00
N ASP A 39 3.64 -0.26 16.93
CA ASP A 39 3.73 1.20 16.92
C ASP A 39 3.80 1.77 15.50
N LEU A 40 3.26 1.05 14.50
CA LEU A 40 3.21 1.50 13.11
C LEU A 40 2.54 2.88 13.02
N HIS A 41 3.32 3.87 12.60
CA HIS A 41 2.86 5.23 12.39
C HIS A 41 3.31 5.73 11.02
N PHE A 42 2.43 6.48 10.35
CA PHE A 42 2.70 7.10 9.06
C PHE A 42 2.55 8.61 9.18
N ASP A 43 3.62 9.35 8.88
CA ASP A 43 3.57 10.81 8.86
C ASP A 43 3.25 11.28 7.43
N LEU A 44 2.01 11.72 7.20
CA LEU A 44 1.61 12.27 5.91
C LEU A 44 2.37 13.57 5.62
N ILE A 45 3.08 13.62 4.49
CA ILE A 45 3.84 14.79 4.05
C ILE A 45 3.01 15.60 3.04
N HIS A 46 2.44 14.92 2.04
CA HIS A 46 1.65 15.57 1.00
C HIS A 46 0.64 14.61 0.37
N SER A 47 -0.43 15.16 -0.21
CA SER A 47 -1.38 14.39 -1.03
C SER A 47 -1.76 15.16 -2.29
N THR A 48 -1.98 14.42 -3.37
CA THR A 48 -2.42 14.97 -4.66
C THR A 48 -3.53 14.11 -5.23
N ALA A 49 -4.50 14.74 -5.91
CA ALA A 49 -5.58 14.05 -6.58
C ALA A 49 -5.33 13.97 -8.10
N GLY A 50 -5.58 12.80 -8.67
CA GLY A 50 -5.75 12.57 -10.11
C GLY A 50 -7.24 12.56 -10.49
N VAL A 51 -7.53 12.12 -11.71
CA VAL A 51 -8.92 12.02 -12.22
C VAL A 51 -9.74 10.97 -11.47
N ASP A 52 -9.14 9.82 -11.19
CA ASP A 52 -9.76 8.64 -10.57
C ASP A 52 -8.84 8.02 -9.50
N SER A 53 -7.91 8.80 -8.97
CA SER A 53 -6.88 8.32 -8.06
C SER A 53 -6.43 9.40 -7.09
N VAL A 54 -5.78 8.97 -6.01
CA VAL A 54 -5.06 9.82 -5.07
C VAL A 54 -3.65 9.27 -4.91
N ALA A 55 -2.67 10.15 -4.82
CA ALA A 55 -1.31 9.81 -4.40
C ALA A 55 -1.03 10.41 -3.03
N LEU A 56 -0.52 9.60 -2.11
CA LEU A 56 -0.07 10.01 -0.79
C LEU A 56 1.44 9.89 -0.72
N PHE A 57 2.11 10.97 -0.35
CA PHE A 57 3.52 10.97 0.01
C PHE A 57 3.65 11.06 1.52
N TYR A 58 4.24 10.05 2.14
CA TYR A 58 4.33 9.96 3.60
C TYR A 58 5.65 9.30 4.03
N LYS A 59 6.02 9.53 5.29
CA LYS A 59 7.12 8.83 5.94
C LYS A 59 6.60 7.55 6.58
N SER A 60 7.17 6.41 6.17
CA SER A 60 6.83 5.08 6.67
C SER A 60 7.78 4.66 7.80
N ILE A 61 7.64 3.41 8.26
CA ILE A 61 8.59 2.78 9.18
C ILE A 61 10.00 2.72 8.56
N MET A 62 11.01 2.68 9.44
CA MET A 62 12.43 2.64 9.08
C MET A 62 12.93 3.88 8.33
N ASP A 63 12.32 5.05 8.60
CA ASP A 63 12.67 6.34 7.97
C ASP A 63 12.59 6.35 6.43
N LYS A 64 11.81 5.44 5.84
CA LYS A 64 11.61 5.38 4.39
C LYS A 64 10.52 6.35 3.96
N HIS A 65 10.77 7.06 2.87
CA HIS A 65 9.73 7.79 2.16
C HIS A 65 8.93 6.83 1.29
N THR A 66 7.62 7.05 1.22
CA THR A 66 6.71 6.18 0.47
C THR A 66 5.71 7.02 -0.30
N VAL A 67 5.49 6.65 -1.57
CA VAL A 67 4.39 7.14 -2.39
C VAL A 67 3.39 6.01 -2.62
N GLU A 68 2.19 6.15 -2.08
CA GLU A 68 1.08 5.24 -2.37
C GLU A 68 0.09 5.88 -3.33
N VAL A 69 -0.11 5.26 -4.48
CA VAL A 69 -1.10 5.67 -5.48
C VAL A 69 -2.27 4.72 -5.41
N MET A 70 -3.47 5.24 -5.16
CA MET A 70 -4.69 4.47 -4.97
C MET A 70 -5.74 4.88 -6.00
N PHE A 71 -6.32 3.90 -6.70
CA PHE A 71 -7.29 4.10 -7.77
C PHE A 71 -8.69 3.70 -7.31
N PHE A 72 -9.67 4.56 -7.57
CA PHE A 72 -11.06 4.35 -7.22
C PHE A 72 -11.79 3.52 -8.29
N ASN A 73 -12.77 2.73 -7.88
CA ASN A 73 -13.76 2.14 -8.77
C ASN A 73 -14.99 3.06 -8.93
N GLU A 74 -15.98 2.62 -9.71
CA GLU A 74 -17.25 3.32 -9.92
C GLU A 74 -18.06 3.58 -8.64
N ASP A 75 -17.86 2.76 -7.60
CA ASP A 75 -18.48 2.95 -6.27
C ASP A 75 -17.71 3.94 -5.37
N GLY A 76 -16.65 4.57 -5.88
CA GLY A 76 -15.78 5.47 -5.10
C GLY A 76 -14.91 4.75 -4.06
N LYS A 77 -14.62 3.46 -4.24
CA LYS A 77 -13.78 2.65 -3.34
C LYS A 77 -12.43 2.31 -3.98
N ILE A 78 -11.39 2.16 -3.17
CA ILE A 78 -10.08 1.72 -3.67
C ILE A 78 -10.18 0.30 -4.22
N SER A 79 -9.81 0.16 -5.50
CA SER A 79 -9.77 -1.12 -6.21
C SER A 79 -8.36 -1.54 -6.60
N ARG A 80 -7.44 -0.59 -6.73
CA ARG A 80 -6.02 -0.85 -7.00
C ARG A 80 -5.14 0.10 -6.20
N MET A 81 -4.00 -0.39 -5.73
CA MET A 81 -2.99 0.42 -5.06
C MET A 81 -1.56 0.03 -5.48
N TYR A 82 -0.72 1.03 -5.68
CA TYR A 82 0.72 0.87 -5.92
C TYR A 82 1.52 1.60 -4.84
N ALA A 83 2.39 0.89 -4.13
CA ALA A 83 3.32 1.49 -3.19
C ALA A 83 4.72 1.59 -3.81
N HIS A 84 5.33 2.76 -3.70
CA HIS A 84 6.68 3.07 -4.12
C HIS A 84 7.48 3.42 -2.88
N TYR A 85 8.67 2.85 -2.74
CA TYR A 85 9.58 3.11 -1.63
C TYR A 85 10.91 3.60 -2.17
N ASP A 86 11.52 4.52 -1.44
CA ASP A 86 12.93 4.86 -1.59
C ASP A 86 13.85 3.83 -0.91
#